data_AF-A0A6J6DTI1-F1
#
_entry.id   AF-A0A6J6DTI1-F1
#
_cell.length_a   1.000
_cell.length_b   1.000
_cell.length_c   1.000
_cell.angle_alpha   90.00
_cell.angle_beta   90.00
_cell.angle_gamma   90.00
#
_symmetry.space_group_name_H-M   'P 1'
#
loop_
_entity.id
_entity.type
_entity.pdbx_description
1 polymer ?
#
loop_
_entity_poly.entity_id
_entity_poly.type
_entity_poly.pdbx_seq_one_letter_code
_entity_poly.pdbx_strand_id
1 'polypeptide(L)'
;MSQKSAWEKSGAISVHHVPLKYRTNNLPPQEKGVDVLAAVNLFEMSESGKFDILYLLSHDTDFIPAVKIILELGRTRIVSVGWQGRHPLHITHENFEYDRLTREDYWNAVMR
;
A
#
# COMPACT_ATOMS: atom_id res chain seq x y z
N MET A 1 -11.06 -16.27 -8.87
CA MET A 1 -11.92 -16.27 -7.66
C MET A 1 -11.43 -17.21 -6.55
N SER A 2 -10.83 -18.38 -6.85
CA SER A 2 -10.34 -19.31 -5.81
C SER A 2 -9.30 -18.71 -4.84
N GLN A 3 -8.32 -17.96 -5.35
CA GLN A 3 -7.25 -17.37 -4.52
C GLN A 3 -7.73 -16.25 -3.58
N LYS A 4 -8.64 -15.37 -4.04
CA LYS A 4 -9.25 -14.32 -3.20
C LYS A 4 -9.96 -14.92 -1.99
N SER A 5 -10.82 -15.91 -2.24
CA SER A 5 -11.55 -16.60 -1.17
C SER A 5 -10.59 -17.26 -0.18
N ALA A 6 -9.45 -17.77 -0.65
CA ALA A 6 -8.43 -18.32 0.23
C ALA A 6 -7.78 -17.25 1.12
N TRP A 7 -7.51 -16.05 0.60
CA TRP A 7 -6.93 -14.95 1.38
C TRP A 7 -7.91 -14.39 2.42
N GLU A 8 -9.15 -14.13 2.02
CA GLU A 8 -10.17 -13.55 2.90
C GLU A 8 -10.64 -14.53 3.99
N LYS A 9 -10.50 -15.84 3.79
CA LYS A 9 -10.89 -16.87 4.79
C LYS A 9 -10.19 -16.72 6.13
N SER A 10 -8.99 -16.15 6.16
CA SER A 10 -8.24 -15.93 7.39
C SER A 10 -8.79 -14.77 8.24
N GLY A 11 -9.59 -13.86 7.64
CA GLY A 11 -10.00 -12.60 8.27
C GLY A 11 -8.88 -11.57 8.44
N ALA A 12 -7.62 -11.95 8.18
CA ALA A 12 -6.46 -11.07 8.29
C ALA A 12 -6.19 -10.26 7.01
N ILE A 13 -6.83 -10.62 5.89
CA ILE A 13 -6.62 -10.00 4.58
C ILE A 13 -7.95 -9.47 4.06
N SER A 14 -7.99 -8.18 3.74
CA SER A 14 -9.06 -7.55 2.96
C SER A 14 -8.59 -7.35 1.53
N VAL A 15 -9.40 -7.79 0.55
CA VAL A 15 -9.05 -7.68 -0.88
C VAL A 15 -10.00 -6.71 -1.58
N HIS A 16 -9.44 -5.64 -2.14
CA HIS A 16 -10.17 -4.63 -2.89
C HIS A 16 -9.89 -4.75 -4.39
N HIS A 17 -10.90 -4.51 -5.23
CA HIS A 17 -10.76 -4.49 -6.69
C HIS A 17 -11.36 -3.20 -7.26
N VAL A 18 -10.70 -2.65 -8.26
CA VAL A 18 -11.24 -1.54 -9.05
C VAL A 18 -11.51 -2.07 -10.46
N PRO A 19 -12.70 -1.78 -11.05
CA PRO A 19 -12.99 -2.24 -12.40
C PRO A 19 -12.03 -1.58 -13.39
N LEU A 20 -11.57 -2.37 -14.36
CA LEU A 20 -10.80 -1.84 -15.48
C LEU A 20 -11.67 -0.88 -16.28
N LYS A 21 -11.05 0.19 -16.80
CA LYS A 21 -11.73 1.11 -17.70
C LYS A 21 -11.73 0.51 -19.10
N TYR A 22 -12.90 0.09 -19.57
CA TYR A 22 -13.13 -0.34 -20.94
C TYR A 22 -13.49 0.85 -21.81
N ARG A 23 -12.86 0.98 -22.98
CA ARG A 23 -13.21 2.00 -23.99
C ARG A 23 -13.86 1.29 -25.19
N THR A 24 -14.79 1.97 -25.85
CA THR A 24 -15.58 1.46 -27.00
C THR A 24 -14.76 1.08 -28.24
N ASN A 25 -13.45 1.34 -28.27
CA ASN A 25 -12.64 1.35 -29.50
C ASN A 25 -11.67 0.17 -29.62
N ASN A 26 -12.02 -1.02 -29.08
CA ASN A 26 -11.12 -2.20 -29.03
C ASN A 26 -9.74 -1.94 -28.38
N LEU A 27 -9.63 -0.89 -27.56
CA LEU A 27 -8.40 -0.61 -26.83
C LEU A 27 -8.27 -1.60 -25.66
N PRO A 28 -7.03 -1.98 -25.30
CA PRO A 28 -6.78 -2.78 -24.11
C PRO A 28 -7.45 -2.15 -22.88
N PRO A 29 -8.06 -2.96 -21.99
CA PRO A 29 -8.57 -2.48 -20.73
C PRO A 29 -7.48 -1.71 -19.96
N GLN A 30 -7.82 -0.54 -19.44
CA GLN A 30 -6.87 0.30 -18.73
C GLN A 30 -7.08 0.15 -17.22
N GLU A 31 -6.00 -0.15 -16.49
CA GLU A 31 -6.00 -0.02 -15.04
C GLU A 31 -6.28 1.43 -14.65
N LYS A 32 -7.16 1.63 -13.68
CA LYS A 32 -7.49 2.97 -13.21
C LYS A 32 -7.91 2.94 -11.75
N GLY A 33 -7.29 3.80 -10.95
CA GLY A 33 -7.79 4.19 -9.63
C GLY A 33 -7.48 3.24 -8.48
N VAL A 34 -6.66 2.21 -8.68
CA VAL A 34 -6.22 1.36 -7.55
C VAL A 34 -5.30 2.15 -6.61
N ASP A 35 -4.39 2.97 -7.14
CA ASP A 35 -3.48 3.78 -6.32
C ASP A 35 -4.25 4.83 -5.52
N VAL A 36 -5.27 5.42 -6.14
CA VAL A 36 -6.18 6.35 -5.47
C VAL A 36 -6.96 5.66 -4.36
N LEU A 37 -7.51 4.46 -4.62
CA LEU A 37 -8.21 3.69 -3.59
C LEU A 37 -7.27 3.33 -2.43
N ALA A 38 -6.04 2.91 -2.72
CA ALA A 38 -5.04 2.60 -1.72
C ALA A 38 -4.66 3.85 -0.88
N ALA A 39 -4.51 5.02 -1.52
CA ALA A 39 -4.22 6.26 -0.82
C ALA A 39 -5.37 6.72 0.10
N VAL A 40 -6.61 6.59 -0.37
CA VAL A 40 -7.80 6.90 0.44
C VAL A 40 -7.92 5.94 1.62
N ASN A 41 -7.74 4.64 1.41
CA ASN A 41 -7.76 3.65 2.48
C ASN A 41 -6.67 3.93 3.53
N LEU A 42 -5.45 4.27 3.08
CA LEU A 42 -4.34 4.61 3.99
C LEU A 42 -4.72 5.80 4.89
N PHE A 43 -5.34 6.83 4.32
CA PHE A 43 -5.83 8.00 5.05
C PHE A 43 -6.97 7.67 6.03
N GLU A 44 -7.98 6.90 5.58
CA GLU A 44 -9.08 6.49 6.46
C GLU A 44 -8.58 5.64 7.64
N MET A 45 -7.60 4.77 7.40
CA MET A 45 -6.97 3.97 8.45
C MET A 45 -6.20 4.85 9.44
N SER A 46 -5.45 5.86 8.99
CA SER A 46 -4.74 6.75 9.91
C SER A 46 -5.68 7.57 10.79
N GLU A 47 -6.80 8.02 10.24
CA GLU A 47 -7.79 8.79 10.99
C GLU A 47 -8.68 7.93 11.91
N SER A 48 -8.69 6.61 11.72
CA SER A 48 -9.56 5.70 12.48
C SER A 48 -9.23 5.61 13.98
N GLY A 49 -8.01 5.98 14.38
CA GLY A 49 -7.51 5.82 15.75
C GLY A 49 -7.29 4.37 16.18
N LYS A 50 -7.35 3.42 15.24
CA LYS A 50 -7.18 1.97 15.49
C LYS A 50 -5.76 1.47 15.28
N PHE A 51 -4.90 2.28 14.67
CA PHE A 51 -3.57 1.88 14.26
C PHE A 51 -2.53 2.90 14.70
N ASP A 52 -1.53 2.45 15.45
CA ASP A 52 -0.38 3.27 15.82
C ASP A 52 0.61 3.43 14.66
N ILE A 53 0.73 2.37 13.84
CA ILE A 53 1.65 2.26 12.71
C ILE A 53 0.91 1.72 11.50
N LEU A 54 1.10 2.36 10.35
CA LEU A 54 0.63 1.89 9.05
C LEU A 54 1.80 1.54 8.14
N TYR A 55 1.70 0.40 7.49
CA TYR A 55 2.68 -0.08 6.51
C TYR A 55 2.16 0.17 5.09
N LEU A 56 2.91 0.94 4.31
CA LEU A 56 2.68 1.14 2.87
C LEU A 56 3.68 0.29 2.09
N LEU A 57 3.22 -0.83 1.52
CA LEU A 57 4.05 -1.71 0.70
C LEU A 57 4.00 -1.25 -0.76
N SER A 58 4.78 -0.23 -1.11
CA SER A 58 4.87 0.28 -2.48
C SER A 58 6.16 1.09 -2.70
N HIS A 59 6.60 1.14 -3.96
CA HIS A 59 7.62 2.07 -4.43
C HIS A 59 7.04 3.29 -5.16
N ASP A 60 5.72 3.35 -5.30
CA ASP A 60 5.07 4.35 -6.14
C ASP A 60 5.08 5.72 -5.47
N THR A 61 5.74 6.68 -6.12
CA THR A 61 5.84 8.06 -5.67
C THR A 61 4.51 8.80 -5.67
N ASP A 62 3.48 8.27 -6.35
CA ASP A 62 2.14 8.84 -6.37
C ASP A 62 1.46 8.79 -4.98
N PHE A 63 1.97 7.98 -4.04
CA PHE A 63 1.54 7.99 -2.64
C PHE A 63 2.10 9.13 -1.80
N ILE A 64 3.16 9.82 -2.25
CA ILE A 64 3.83 10.87 -1.46
C ILE A 64 2.85 11.95 -0.96
N PRO A 65 1.92 12.49 -1.77
CA PRO A 65 0.96 13.48 -1.30
C PRO A 65 0.08 12.96 -0.16
N ALA A 66 -0.45 11.73 -0.27
CA ALA A 66 -1.30 11.13 0.75
C ALA A 66 -0.53 10.92 2.06
N VAL A 67 0.70 10.39 1.97
CA VAL A 67 1.56 10.19 3.13
C VAL A 67 1.89 11.51 3.82
N LYS A 68 2.21 12.58 3.07
CA LYS A 68 2.48 13.90 3.65
C LYS A 68 1.28 14.45 4.42
N ILE A 69 0.08 14.37 3.85
CA ILE A 69 -1.15 14.83 4.51
C ILE A 69 -1.36 14.07 5.82
N ILE A 70 -1.20 12.74 5.82
CA ILE A 70 -1.37 11.94 7.05
C ILE A 70 -0.36 12.34 8.13
N LEU A 71 0.90 12.54 7.73
CA LEU A 71 1.97 12.93 8.65
C LEU A 71 1.73 14.31 9.27
N GLU A 72 1.22 15.26 8.47
CA GLU A 72 0.85 16.61 8.93
C GLU A 72 -0.31 16.60 9.94
N LEU A 73 -1.23 15.65 9.85
CA LEU A 73 -2.31 15.47 10.82
C LEU A 73 -1.81 14.87 12.16
N GLY A 74 -0.60 14.29 12.17
CA GLY A 74 0.15 13.95 13.38
C GLY A 74 -0.37 12.76 14.18
N ARG A 75 -1.26 11.93 13.63
CA ARG A 75 -1.97 10.88 14.39
C ARG A 75 -1.32 9.49 14.33
N THR A 76 -0.61 9.17 13.25
CA THR A 76 -0.16 7.80 12.96
C THR A 76 1.23 7.80 12.36
N ARG A 77 2.06 6.83 12.76
CA ARG A 77 3.36 6.60 12.13
C ARG A 77 3.19 5.83 10.83
N ILE A 78 3.93 6.23 9.79
CA ILE A 78 3.94 5.53 8.50
C ILE A 78 5.30 4.90 8.27
N VAL A 79 5.29 3.61 7.96
CA VAL A 79 6.46 2.88 7.45
C VAL A 79 6.20 2.53 6.00
N SER A 80 6.99 3.08 5.09
CA SER A 80 6.99 2.64 3.71
C SER A 80 7.95 1.48 3.53
N VAL A 81 7.54 0.45 2.79
CA VAL A 81 8.32 -0.78 2.63
C VAL A 81 8.42 -1.12 1.17
N GLY A 82 9.62 -1.49 0.74
CA GLY A 82 9.80 -2.03 -0.58
C GLY A 82 11.09 -2.79 -0.77
N TRP A 83 11.24 -3.43 -1.93
CA TRP A 83 12.39 -4.26 -2.25
C TRP A 83 13.70 -3.46 -2.26
N GLN A 84 14.75 -4.08 -1.72
CA GLN A 84 16.11 -3.57 -1.79
C GLN A 84 16.53 -3.31 -3.25
N GLY A 85 17.24 -2.20 -3.48
CA GLY A 85 17.69 -1.80 -4.82
C GLY A 85 16.66 -1.01 -5.63
N ARG A 86 15.48 -0.72 -5.06
CA ARG A 86 14.49 0.20 -5.62
C ARG A 86 14.54 1.55 -4.92
N HIS A 87 13.94 2.56 -5.56
CA HIS A 87 13.89 3.90 -5.01
C HIS A 87 12.92 3.95 -3.82
N PRO A 88 13.36 4.44 -2.64
CA PRO A 88 12.46 4.66 -1.51
C PRO A 88 11.60 5.91 -1.75
N LEU A 89 10.50 5.99 -1.01
CA LEU A 89 9.76 7.24 -0.87
C LEU A 89 10.59 8.20 -0.02
N HIS A 90 11.01 9.32 -0.63
CA HIS A 90 11.83 10.32 0.06
C HIS A 90 10.91 11.33 0.75
N ILE A 91 10.65 11.11 2.04
CA ILE A 91 9.85 11.99 2.89
C ILE A 91 10.63 12.26 4.17
N THR A 92 10.78 13.54 4.53
CA THR A 92 11.45 13.95 5.77
C THR A 92 10.39 14.31 6.80
N HIS A 93 10.12 13.40 7.73
CA HIS A 93 9.19 13.61 8.84
C HIS A 93 9.54 12.67 10.00
N GLU A 94 9.36 13.09 11.26
CA GLU A 94 9.70 12.28 12.44
C GLU A 94 8.87 11.00 12.57
N ASN A 95 7.64 11.03 12.06
CA ASN A 95 6.72 9.90 12.04
C ASN A 95 6.76 9.10 10.72
N PHE A 96 7.81 9.26 9.92
CA PHE A 96 7.99 8.51 8.68
C PHE A 96 9.27 7.71 8.69
N GLU A 97 9.15 6.43 8.33
CA GLU A 97 10.29 5.52 8.18
C GLU A 97 10.20 4.79 6.83
N TYR A 98 11.35 4.33 6.34
CA TYR A 98 11.43 3.46 5.17
C TYR A 98 12.20 2.19 5.51
N ASP A 99 11.61 1.04 5.19
CA ASP A 99 12.20 -0.28 5.39
C ASP A 99 12.43 -1.01 4.05
N ARG A 100 13.42 -1.91 4.02
CA ARG A 100 13.85 -2.63 2.83
C ARG A 100 13.63 -4.13 2.98
N LEU A 101 12.84 -4.68 2.08
CA LEU A 101 12.72 -6.13 1.92
C LEU A 101 13.87 -6.67 1.08
N THR A 102 14.56 -7.66 1.62
CA THR A 102 15.59 -8.41 0.92
C THR A 102 15.04 -9.72 0.37
N ARG A 103 15.79 -10.35 -0.53
CA ARG A 103 15.47 -11.69 -1.01
C ARG A 103 15.50 -12.74 0.12
N GLU A 104 16.34 -12.53 1.12
CA GLU A 104 16.43 -13.41 2.28
C GLU A 104 15.16 -13.33 3.14
N ASP A 105 14.62 -12.13 3.36
CA ASP A 105 13.34 -11.94 4.08
C ASP A 105 12.20 -12.72 3.43
N TYR A 106 12.14 -12.70 2.09
CA TYR A 106 11.15 -13.45 1.34
C TYR A 106 11.27 -14.97 1.55
N TRP A 107 12.47 -15.52 1.38
CA TRP A 107 12.66 -16.96 1.53
C TRP A 107 12.45 -17.42 2.98
N ASN A 108 12.85 -16.60 3.95
CA ASN A 108 12.58 -16.84 5.37
C ASN A 108 11.09 -16.82 5.69
N ALA A 109 10.28 -16.05 4.96
CA ALA A 109 8.82 -16.04 5.12
C ALA A 109 8.14 -17.23 4.45
N VAL A 110 8.60 -17.64 3.26
CA VAL A 110 7.97 -18.71 2.47
C VAL A 110 8.34 -20.11 2.97
N MET A 111 9.54 -20.29 3.54
CA MET A 111 10.02 -21.59 4.03
C MET A 111 9.59 -21.92 5.48
N ARG A 112 8.66 -21.13 6.04
CA ARG A 112 8.06 -21.35 7.37
C ARG A 112 6.82 -22.24 7.30
#